data_AF-A0A9C9GEA3-F1
#
_entry.id   AF-A0A9C9GEA3-F1
#
_cell.length_a   1.000
_cell.length_b   1.000
_cell.length_c   1.000
_cell.angle_alpha   90.00
_cell.angle_beta   90.00
_cell.angle_gamma   90.00
#
_symmetry.space_group_name_H-M   'P 1'
#
loop_
_entity.id
_entity.type
_entity.pdbx_description
1 polymer ?
#
loop_
_entity_poly.entity_id
_entity_poly.type
_entity_poly.pdbx_seq_one_letter_code
_entity_poly.pdbx_strand_id
1 'polypeptide(L)'
;MEDQIVRLTSRLVVPFIQLYGIYIIFHGHLSPGGGFSGGAIFGASLVLIAVSFNLEAGSKQISPQSASILESGGALGFALTGLAAIVMGGSYLANRAAG
;
A
#
# COMPACT_ATOMS: atom_id res chain seq x y z
N MET A 1 13.98 22.43 15.25
CA MET A 1 15.28 22.22 14.61
C MET A 1 15.03 21.45 13.34
N GLU A 2 15.27 22.05 12.17
CA GLU A 2 15.29 21.30 10.91
C GLU A 2 16.54 20.42 10.93
N ASP A 3 16.38 19.14 11.22
CA ASP A 3 17.52 18.21 11.23
C ASP A 3 17.83 17.79 9.78
N GLN A 4 18.87 18.39 9.20
CA GLN A 4 19.29 18.11 7.83
C GLN A 4 19.73 16.66 7.64
N ILE A 5 20.27 16.02 8.68
CA ILE A 5 20.70 14.62 8.63
C ILE A 5 19.46 13.73 8.49
N VAL A 6 18.44 13.95 9.31
CA VAL A 6 17.16 13.21 9.23
C VAL A 6 16.53 13.40 7.86
N ARG A 7 16.43 14.64 7.38
CA ARG A 7 15.82 14.94 6.08
C ARG A 7 16.54 14.24 4.91
N LEU A 8 17.88 14.30 4.88
CA LEU A 8 18.67 13.65 3.84
C LEU A 8 18.54 12.13 3.91
N THR A 9 18.62 11.56 5.12
CA THR A 9 18.51 10.12 5.35
C THR A 9 17.14 9.61 4.94
N SER A 10 16.05 10.27 5.38
CA SER A 10 14.69 9.92 4.99
C SER A 10 14.51 9.98 3.47
N ARG A 11 15.05 11.00 2.79
CA ARG A 11 14.99 11.10 1.31
C ARG A 11 15.60 9.88 0.61
N LEU A 12 16.71 9.38 1.15
CA LEU A 12 17.41 8.23 0.59
C LEU A 12 16.70 6.92 0.92
N VAL A 13 16.20 6.74 2.14
CA VAL A 13 15.68 5.46 2.65
C VAL A 13 14.22 5.20 2.23
N VAL A 14 13.39 6.24 2.15
CA VAL A 14 11.97 6.14 1.75
C VAL A 14 11.71 5.29 0.50
N PRO A 15 12.40 5.50 -0.65
CA PRO A 15 12.15 4.67 -1.83
C PRO A 15 12.44 3.19 -1.58
N PHE A 16 13.43 2.86 -0.75
CA PHE A 16 13.72 1.47 -0.39
C PHE A 16 12.65 0.88 0.52
N ILE A 17 12.10 1.65 1.47
CA ILE A 17 10.97 1.22 2.30
C ILE A 17 9.74 0.94 1.43
N GLN A 18 9.45 1.83 0.46
CA GLN A 18 8.33 1.68 -0.46
C GLN A 18 8.48 0.43 -1.33
N LEU A 19 9.66 0.24 -1.93
CA LEU A 19 9.98 -0.96 -2.71
C LEU A 19 9.84 -2.23 -1.87
N TYR A 20 10.29 -2.20 -0.61
CA TYR A 20 10.15 -3.32 0.30
C TYR A 20 8.69 -3.62 0.65
N GLY A 21 7.87 -2.59 0.91
CA GLY A 21 6.43 -2.75 1.11
C GLY A 21 5.75 -3.40 -0.10
N ILE A 22 6.08 -2.95 -1.32
CA ILE A 22 5.58 -3.53 -2.57
C ILE A 22 6.02 -4.99 -2.73
N TYR A 23 7.28 -5.30 -2.40
CA TYR A 23 7.80 -6.67 -2.43
C TYR A 23 6.97 -7.60 -1.51
N ILE A 24 6.69 -7.18 -0.27
CA ILE A 24 5.90 -7.95 0.70
C ILE A 24 4.45 -8.16 0.21
N ILE A 25 3.87 -7.18 -0.48
CA ILE A 25 2.53 -7.31 -1.08
C ILE A 25 2.52 -8.43 -2.14
N PHE A 26 3.47 -8.40 -3.09
CA PHE A 26 3.49 -9.37 -4.19
C PHE A 26 3.92 -10.79 -3.76
N HIS A 27 4.82 -10.90 -2.77
CA HIS A 27 5.36 -12.17 -2.32
C HIS A 27 4.65 -12.74 -1.09
N GLY A 28 3.49 -12.20 -0.71
CA GLY A 28 2.69 -12.70 0.42
C GLY A 28 2.17 -14.13 0.26
N HIS A 29 2.22 -14.69 -0.96
CA HIS A 29 1.87 -16.10 -1.22
C HIS A 29 3.04 -17.08 -0.97
N LEU A 30 4.28 -16.60 -0.94
CA LEU A 30 5.49 -17.43 -0.73
C LEU A 30 6.15 -17.16 0.62
N SER A 31 6.06 -15.94 1.12
CA SER A 31 6.72 -15.47 2.34
C SER A 31 5.69 -14.97 3.36
N PRO A 32 5.99 -14.99 4.67
CA PRO A 32 5.13 -14.37 5.66
C PRO A 32 4.91 -12.89 5.34
N GLY A 33 3.66 -12.48 5.10
CA GLY A 33 3.36 -11.13 4.64
C GLY A 33 2.00 -11.00 3.97
N GLY A 34 1.91 -10.10 2.99
CA GLY A 34 0.71 -9.85 2.19
C GLY A 34 0.32 -8.38 2.11
N GLY A 35 -0.90 -8.14 1.66
CA GLY A 35 -1.44 -6.80 1.39
C GLY A 35 -1.44 -5.89 2.63
N PHE A 36 -1.81 -6.42 3.80
CA PHE A 36 -1.93 -5.61 5.02
C PHE A 36 -0.58 -5.15 5.57
N SER A 37 0.35 -6.08 5.83
CA SER A 37 1.67 -5.73 6.39
C SER A 37 2.52 -4.93 5.40
N GLY A 38 2.50 -5.28 4.11
CA GLY A 38 3.20 -4.52 3.07
C GLY A 38 2.60 -3.12 2.89
N GLY A 39 1.26 -2.99 2.97
CA GLY A 39 0.57 -1.70 2.99
C GLY A 39 0.93 -0.84 4.21
N ALA A 40 1.04 -1.44 5.40
CA ALA A 40 1.47 -0.74 6.61
C ALA A 40 2.91 -0.22 6.51
N ILE A 41 3.83 -1.01 5.94
CA ILE A 41 5.21 -0.59 5.66
C ILE A 41 5.22 0.60 4.69
N PHE A 42 4.44 0.52 3.61
CA PHE A 42 4.32 1.61 2.66
C PHE A 42 3.75 2.88 3.31
N GLY A 43 2.68 2.75 4.11
CA GLY A 43 2.10 3.86 4.87
C GLY A 43 3.08 4.48 5.87
N ALA A 44 3.88 3.67 6.55
CA ALA A 44 4.93 4.16 7.46
C ALA A 44 5.98 5.02 6.72
N SER A 45 6.29 4.71 5.45
CA SER A 45 7.17 5.57 4.64
C SER A 45 6.58 6.97 4.39
N LEU A 46 5.25 7.07 4.22
CA LEU A 46 4.55 8.34 4.05
C LEU A 46 4.56 9.16 5.35
N VAL A 47 4.33 8.49 6.49
CA VAL A 47 4.46 9.09 7.82
C VAL A 47 5.88 9.60 8.06
N LEU A 48 6.90 8.81 7.68
CA LEU A 48 8.31 9.21 7.78
C LEU A 48 8.59 10.50 7.01
N ILE A 49 8.02 10.68 5.81
CA ILE A 49 8.19 11.92 5.05
C ILE A 49 7.47 13.09 5.71
N ALA A 50 6.24 12.87 6.20
CA ALA A 50 5.47 13.90 6.90
C ALA A 50 6.19 14.44 8.14
N VAL A 51 6.87 13.56 8.90
CA VAL A 51 7.62 13.93 10.09
C VAL A 51 8.99 14.55 9.77
N SER A 52 9.66 14.12 8.68
CA SER A 52 11.03 14.57 8.35
C SER A 52 11.11 15.85 7.50
N PHE A 53 10.08 16.21 6.74
CA PHE A 53 10.11 17.38 5.83
C PHE A 53 9.19 18.54 6.24
N ASN A 54 8.29 18.37 7.21
CA ASN A 54 7.12 19.21 7.59
C ASN A 54 5.79 18.66 7.07
N LEU A 55 4.73 18.84 7.86
CA LEU A 55 3.37 18.37 7.57
C LEU A 55 2.84 18.84 6.21
N GLU A 56 3.21 20.03 5.74
CA GLU A 56 2.84 20.51 4.40
C GLU A 56 3.45 19.69 3.26
N ALA A 57 4.68 19.18 3.43
CA ALA A 57 5.33 18.32 2.45
C ALA A 57 4.76 16.89 2.47
N GLY A 58 4.36 16.40 3.64
CA GLY A 58 3.67 15.11 3.79
C GLY A 58 2.23 15.14 3.25
N SER A 59 1.47 16.18 3.60
CA SER A 59 0.08 16.41 3.17
C SER A 59 -0.08 16.52 1.65
N LYS A 60 0.95 17.02 0.95
CA LYS A 60 0.94 17.17 -0.51
C LYS A 60 1.21 15.87 -1.29
N GLN A 61 1.61 14.77 -0.64
CA GLN A 61 1.94 13.54 -1.39
C GLN A 61 0.71 12.77 -1.86
N ILE A 62 -0.31 12.69 -1.02
CA ILE A 62 -1.57 12.03 -1.36
C ILE A 62 -2.68 12.96 -0.93
N SER A 63 -3.43 13.48 -1.91
CA SER A 63 -4.61 14.30 -1.62
C SER A 63 -5.69 13.43 -0.96
N PRO A 64 -6.56 14.01 -0.11
CA PRO A 64 -7.68 13.28 0.49
C PRO A 64 -8.58 12.62 -0.57
N GLN A 65 -8.75 13.26 -1.73
CA GLN A 65 -9.49 12.72 -2.86
C GLN A 65 -8.80 11.49 -3.45
N SER A 66 -7.49 11.55 -3.70
CA SER A 66 -6.73 10.40 -4.21
C SER A 66 -6.72 9.24 -3.21
N ALA A 67 -6.60 9.52 -1.92
CA ALA A 67 -6.68 8.49 -0.87
C ALA A 67 -8.05 7.80 -0.88
N SER A 68 -9.13 8.58 -0.93
CA SER A 68 -10.50 8.06 -0.98
C SER A 68 -10.77 7.24 -2.24
N ILE A 69 -10.27 7.69 -3.41
CA ILE A 69 -10.38 6.94 -4.66
C ILE A 69 -9.60 5.63 -4.58
N LEU A 70 -8.39 5.65 -4.01
CA LEU A 70 -7.56 4.45 -3.89
C LEU A 70 -8.17 3.42 -2.93
N GLU A 71 -8.69 3.88 -1.79
CA GLU A 71 -9.40 3.05 -0.82
C GLU A 71 -10.66 2.43 -1.43
N SER A 72 -11.54 3.28 -1.98
CA SER A 72 -12.79 2.83 -2.60
C SER A 72 -12.53 1.92 -3.80
N GLY A 73 -11.53 2.26 -4.61
CA GLY A 73 -11.10 1.47 -5.76
C GLY A 73 -10.52 0.11 -5.37
N GLY A 74 -9.77 0.04 -4.28
CA GLY A 74 -9.28 -1.23 -3.72
C GLY A 74 -10.42 -2.13 -3.23
N ALA A 75 -11.36 -1.56 -2.47
CA ALA A 75 -12.53 -2.29 -1.99
C ALA A 75 -13.44 -2.75 -3.15
N LEU A 76 -13.71 -1.88 -4.11
CA LEU A 76 -14.46 -2.21 -5.32
C LEU A 76 -13.75 -3.28 -6.16
N GLY A 77 -12.42 -3.17 -6.33
CA GLY A 77 -11.62 -4.18 -7.03
C GLY A 77 -11.76 -5.56 -6.39
N PHE A 78 -11.69 -5.63 -5.06
CA PHE A 78 -11.89 -6.89 -4.32
C PHE A 78 -13.32 -7.45 -4.46
N ALA A 79 -14.35 -6.59 -4.49
CA ALA A 79 -15.71 -7.04 -4.74
C ALA A 79 -15.91 -7.54 -6.19
N LEU A 80 -15.29 -6.84 -7.16
CA LEU A 80 -15.38 -7.17 -8.57
C LEU A 80 -14.68 -8.49 -8.91
N THR A 81 -13.58 -8.85 -8.25
CA THR A 81 -12.95 -10.16 -8.46
C THR A 81 -13.88 -11.30 -8.09
N GLY A 82 -14.63 -11.17 -6.99
CA GLY A 82 -15.64 -12.15 -6.59
C GLY A 82 -16.87 -12.17 -7.51
N LEU A 83 -17.35 -11.01 -7.95
CA LEU A 83 -18.45 -10.91 -8.92
C LEU A 83 -18.07 -11.52 -10.28
N ALA A 84 -16.85 -11.30 -10.75
CA ALA A 84 -16.33 -11.91 -11.97
C ALA A 84 -16.38 -13.44 -11.88
N ALA A 85 -16.05 -14.03 -10.72
CA ALA A 85 -16.15 -15.47 -10.52
C ALA A 85 -17.59 -15.99 -10.68
N ILE A 86 -18.59 -15.25 -10.18
CA ILE A 86 -20.01 -15.62 -10.34
C ILE A 86 -20.44 -15.58 -11.80
N VAL A 87 -20.07 -14.53 -12.54
CA VAL A 87 -20.37 -14.40 -13.98
C VAL A 87 -19.78 -15.56 -14.78
N MET A 88 -18.63 -16.08 -14.36
CA MET A 88 -17.97 -17.25 -14.96
C MET A 88 -18.51 -18.60 -14.44
N GLY A 89 -19.62 -18.61 -13.70
CA GLY A 89 -20.27 -19.83 -13.16
C GLY A 89 -19.53 -20.46 -11.97
N GLY A 90 -18.71 -19.69 -11.27
CA GLY A 90 -18.06 -20.08 -10.01
C GLY A 90 -18.77 -19.53 -8.77
N SER A 91 -18.31 -19.96 -7.60
CA SER A 91 -18.73 -19.37 -6.32
C SER A 91 -17.90 -18.10 -6.02
N TYR A 92 -18.50 -17.14 -5.31
CA TYR A 92 -17.86 -15.88 -4.95
C TYR A 92 -16.52 -16.10 -4.22
N LEU A 93 -15.44 -15.49 -4.73
CA LEU A 93 -14.05 -15.60 -4.22
C LEU A 93 -13.52 -17.05 -4.07
N ALA A 94 -14.16 -18.03 -4.70
CA ALA A 94 -13.69 -19.41 -4.62
C ALA A 94 -12.43 -19.62 -5.46
N ASN A 95 -11.37 -20.14 -4.83
CA ASN A 95 -10.16 -20.51 -5.52
C ASN A 95 -10.24 -21.97 -6.00
N ARG A 96 -10.58 -22.18 -7.28
CA ARG A 96 -10.67 -23.54 -7.88
C ARG A 96 -9.35 -24.32 -7.85
N ALA A 97 -8.20 -23.65 -7.74
CA ALA A 97 -6.89 -24.29 -7.66
C ALA A 97 -6.49 -24.69 -6.23
N ALA A 98 -7.25 -24.26 -5.21
CA ALA A 98 -6.93 -24.56 -3.81
C ALA A 98 -7.52 -25.89 -3.30
N GLY A 99 -8.33 -26.59 -4.11
CA GLY A 99 -9.06 -27.79 -3.70
C GLY A 99 -10.47 -27.47 -3.21
#